data_AF-A0A0G0KH46-F1
#
_entry.id   AF-A0A0G0KH46-F1
#
_cell.length_a   1.000
_cell.length_b   1.000
_cell.length_c   1.000
_cell.angle_alpha   90.00
_cell.angle_beta   90.00
_cell.angle_gamma   90.00
#
_symmetry.space_group_name_H-M   'P 1'
#
loop_
_entity.id
_entity.type
_entity.pdbx_description
1 polymer ?
#
loop_
_entity_poly.entity_id
_entity_poly.type
_entity_poly.pdbx_seq_one_letter_code
_entity_poly.pdbx_strand_id
1 'polypeptide(L)'
;MKIQRPAFTLLEVVIALALSCVVVLGMLQAYRNLMGYFDKVKNILASNRQVCLLFNQMERDFNAAFIPPLYKEIKKDAVPGEEAQEAPKAQSEEDKKKEAAADRERLKNYFIASCNEDGKKRFEERYVYPFKRVSMITTNPLQIYGQRRVRIVRVAYELEVDKPLLKKGIESYRLIRKETTDIENVGLKISDVDAPTEHEKQHPIRTHLVAKDIKTLYVEYAYKKPLQKNEDAKKRDAIEEEMVTCVWGEAKETQGVVPLRIDVFVEFWNSDYRHGLPFQASFLIFSYPTSLQMPEKKEKKVTAESPDEKAVNEDGSQGSGDEKSANTPDTSATKPNDSSMGQPILPMS
;
A
#
# COMPACT_ATOMS: atom_id res chain seq x y z
N MET A 1 -1.59 93.58 7.31
CA MET A 1 -1.80 92.41 6.42
C MET A 1 -0.63 91.44 6.59
N LYS A 2 -0.86 90.12 6.68
CA LYS A 2 0.23 89.13 6.55
C LYS A 2 0.44 88.87 5.06
N ILE A 3 1.61 89.23 4.52
CA ILE A 3 2.00 88.88 3.15
C ILE A 3 2.36 87.39 3.15
N GLN A 4 1.40 86.53 2.79
CA GLN A 4 1.67 85.12 2.52
C GLN A 4 2.61 85.06 1.30
N ARG A 5 3.72 84.32 1.42
CA ARG A 5 4.70 84.16 0.33
C ARG A 5 4.25 82.98 -0.55
N PRO A 6 3.72 83.19 -1.77
CA PRO A 6 3.11 82.12 -2.56
C PRO A 6 4.10 80.99 -2.93
N ALA A 7 5.40 81.30 -3.00
CA ALA A 7 6.45 80.32 -3.22
C ALA A 7 6.55 79.25 -2.10
N PHE A 8 6.16 79.58 -0.86
CA PHE A 8 6.15 78.60 0.24
C PHE A 8 5.02 77.59 0.07
N THR A 9 3.81 78.06 -0.25
CA THR A 9 2.65 77.19 -0.52
C THR A 9 2.89 76.27 -1.72
N LEU A 10 3.57 76.76 -2.76
CA LEU A 10 3.94 75.93 -3.91
C LEU A 10 4.94 74.82 -3.52
N LEU A 11 5.96 75.14 -2.71
CA LEU A 11 6.91 74.16 -2.18
C LEU A 11 6.23 73.11 -1.28
N GLU A 12 5.31 73.54 -0.42
CA GLU A 12 4.49 72.66 0.43
C GLU A 12 3.65 71.67 -0.40
N VAL A 13 2.99 72.15 -1.47
CA VAL A 13 2.24 71.30 -2.42
C VAL A 13 3.15 70.31 -3.15
N VAL A 14 4.35 70.72 -3.57
CA VAL A 14 5.32 69.82 -4.23
C VAL A 14 5.82 68.73 -3.27
N ILE A 15 6.09 69.06 -2.01
CA ILE A 15 6.48 68.08 -0.98
C ILE A 15 5.32 67.12 -0.67
N ALA A 16 4.10 67.63 -0.51
CA ALA A 16 2.91 66.81 -0.26
C ALA A 16 2.62 65.85 -1.44
N LEU A 17 2.81 66.30 -2.68
CA LEU A 17 2.68 65.47 -3.88
C LEU A 17 3.78 64.42 -3.96
N ALA A 18 5.04 64.77 -3.66
CA ALA A 18 6.14 63.81 -3.62
C ALA A 18 5.93 62.71 -2.56
N LEU A 19 5.50 63.09 -1.35
CA LEU A 19 5.14 62.14 -0.28
C LEU A 19 3.95 61.24 -0.70
N SER A 20 2.94 61.81 -1.35
CA SER A 20 1.79 61.05 -1.87
C SER A 20 2.21 60.02 -2.92
N CYS A 21 3.12 60.37 -3.83
CA CYS A 21 3.69 59.44 -4.81
C CYS A 21 4.47 58.30 -4.14
N VAL A 22 5.26 58.57 -3.09
CA VAL A 22 5.96 57.52 -2.33
C VAL A 22 4.98 56.56 -1.65
N VAL A 23 3.90 57.07 -1.04
CA VAL A 23 2.85 56.24 -0.44
C VAL A 23 2.15 55.37 -1.49
N VAL A 24 1.75 55.94 -2.63
CA VAL A 24 1.09 55.20 -3.73
C VAL A 24 2.02 54.12 -4.31
N LEU A 25 3.31 54.39 -4.48
CA LEU A 25 4.29 53.40 -4.92
C LEU A 25 4.46 52.27 -3.89
N GLY A 26 4.52 52.59 -2.60
CA GLY A 26 4.57 51.62 -1.51
C GLY A 26 3.32 50.72 -1.47
N MET A 27 2.13 51.30 -1.62
CA MET A 27 0.87 50.55 -1.72
C MET A 27 0.82 49.65 -2.96
N LEU A 28 1.30 50.13 -4.12
CA LEU A 28 1.38 49.33 -5.35
C LEU A 28 2.37 48.17 -5.24
N GLN A 29 3.50 48.37 -4.55
CA GLN A 29 4.46 47.30 -4.28
C GLN A 29 3.89 46.27 -3.29
N ALA A 30 3.22 46.72 -2.22
CA ALA A 30 2.53 45.84 -1.28
C ALA A 30 1.44 45.01 -1.98
N TYR A 31 0.63 45.62 -2.86
CA TYR A 31 -0.38 44.95 -3.67
C TYR A 31 0.20 43.89 -4.62
N ARG A 32 1.32 44.19 -5.29
CA ARG A 32 2.03 43.22 -6.15
C ARG A 32 2.55 42.03 -5.35
N ASN A 33 3.12 42.27 -4.18
CA ASN A 33 3.57 41.21 -3.26
C ASN A 33 2.40 40.35 -2.76
N LEU A 34 1.27 40.98 -2.42
CA LEU A 34 0.04 40.33 -1.97
C LEU A 34 -0.53 39.39 -3.06
N MET A 35 -0.62 39.85 -4.32
CA MET A 35 -1.07 39.01 -5.43
C MET A 35 -0.11 37.85 -5.70
N GLY A 36 1.20 38.10 -5.73
CA GLY A 36 2.22 37.05 -5.85
C GLY A 36 2.23 36.04 -4.69
N TYR A 37 1.68 36.41 -3.52
CA TYR A 37 1.41 35.47 -2.42
C TYR A 37 0.11 34.69 -2.64
N PHE A 38 -0.98 35.35 -3.03
CA PHE A 38 -2.25 34.68 -3.33
C PHE A 38 -2.11 33.60 -4.42
N ASP A 39 -1.35 33.86 -5.48
CA ASP A 39 -1.16 32.87 -6.55
C ASP A 39 -0.32 31.67 -6.10
N LYS A 40 0.68 31.87 -5.22
CA LYS A 40 1.39 30.77 -4.54
C LYS A 40 0.44 29.93 -3.68
N VAL A 41 -0.45 30.57 -2.91
CA VAL A 41 -1.45 29.87 -2.07
C VAL A 41 -2.44 29.08 -2.93
N LYS A 42 -2.94 29.65 -4.04
CA LYS A 42 -3.80 28.93 -5.00
C LYS A 42 -3.09 27.70 -5.59
N ASN A 43 -1.83 27.84 -5.97
CA ASN A 43 -1.04 26.74 -6.54
C ASN A 43 -0.81 25.61 -5.53
N ILE A 44 -0.44 25.94 -4.29
CA ILE A 44 -0.30 24.95 -3.20
C ILE A 44 -1.64 24.25 -2.92
N LEU A 45 -2.75 25.00 -2.86
CA LEU A 45 -4.09 24.44 -2.65
C LEU A 45 -4.52 23.50 -3.80
N ALA A 46 -4.18 23.84 -5.05
CA ALA A 46 -4.45 23.00 -6.22
C ALA A 46 -3.64 21.69 -6.18
N SER A 47 -2.35 21.75 -5.88
CA SER A 47 -1.50 20.57 -5.68
C SER A 47 -2.00 19.70 -4.52
N ASN A 48 -2.31 20.29 -3.36
CA ASN A 48 -2.86 19.57 -2.21
C ASN A 48 -4.17 18.86 -2.57
N ARG A 49 -5.10 19.52 -3.28
CA ARG A 49 -6.35 18.88 -3.75
C ARG A 49 -6.07 17.69 -4.66
N GLN A 50 -5.09 17.80 -5.57
CA GLN A 50 -4.71 16.70 -6.46
C GLN A 50 -4.10 15.52 -5.69
N VAL A 51 -3.24 15.80 -4.71
CA VAL A 51 -2.64 14.80 -3.80
C VAL A 51 -3.71 14.07 -2.98
N CYS A 52 -4.63 14.80 -2.35
CA CYS A 52 -5.72 14.19 -1.57
C CYS A 52 -6.61 13.28 -2.42
N LEU A 53 -6.90 13.66 -3.68
CA LEU A 53 -7.65 12.81 -4.61
C LEU A 53 -6.86 11.57 -5.05
N LEU A 54 -5.57 11.72 -5.32
CA LEU A 54 -4.66 10.61 -5.64
C LEU A 54 -4.59 9.60 -4.48
N PHE A 55 -4.27 10.06 -3.27
CA PHE A 55 -4.11 9.20 -2.11
C PHE A 55 -5.42 8.52 -1.72
N ASN A 56 -6.55 9.23 -1.67
CA ASN A 56 -7.87 8.61 -1.41
C ASN A 56 -8.29 7.59 -2.50
N GLN A 57 -7.80 7.71 -3.73
CA GLN A 57 -8.05 6.70 -4.77
C GLN A 57 -7.12 5.47 -4.62
N MET A 58 -5.83 5.70 -4.36
CA MET A 58 -4.85 4.63 -4.11
C MET A 58 -5.19 3.84 -2.84
N GLU A 59 -5.48 4.53 -1.73
CA GLU A 59 -5.93 3.96 -0.46
C GLU A 59 -7.12 3.01 -0.64
N ARG A 60 -8.15 3.44 -1.38
CA ARG A 60 -9.33 2.60 -1.64
C ARG A 60 -9.00 1.33 -2.42
N ASP A 61 -8.19 1.44 -3.47
CA ASP A 61 -7.83 0.27 -4.29
C ASP A 61 -6.87 -0.67 -3.54
N PHE A 62 -5.93 -0.14 -2.73
CA PHE A 62 -4.95 -0.91 -1.97
C PHE A 62 -5.51 -1.53 -0.69
N ASN A 63 -6.25 -0.78 0.13
CA ASN A 63 -6.83 -1.31 1.38
C ASN A 63 -7.85 -2.43 1.07
N ALA A 64 -8.49 -2.38 -0.11
CA ALA A 64 -9.40 -3.39 -0.64
C ALA A 64 -8.73 -4.43 -1.56
N ALA A 65 -7.39 -4.41 -1.70
CA ALA A 65 -6.64 -5.38 -2.46
C ALA A 65 -6.59 -6.72 -1.75
N PHE A 66 -6.82 -7.81 -2.48
CA PHE A 66 -6.86 -9.15 -1.92
C PHE A 66 -6.47 -10.18 -2.96
N ILE A 67 -6.08 -11.36 -2.47
CA ILE A 67 -5.92 -12.55 -3.32
C ILE A 67 -7.22 -13.35 -3.20
N PRO A 68 -7.93 -13.60 -4.32
CA PRO A 68 -9.09 -14.48 -4.28
C PRO A 68 -8.68 -15.86 -3.75
N PRO A 69 -9.47 -16.48 -2.85
CA PRO A 69 -9.32 -17.92 -2.63
C PRO A 69 -9.48 -18.63 -3.99
N LEU A 70 -8.86 -19.80 -4.15
CA LEU A 70 -8.90 -20.56 -5.40
C LEU A 70 -10.35 -20.97 -5.71
N TYR A 71 -11.07 -20.14 -6.47
CA TYR A 71 -12.51 -20.23 -6.75
C TYR A 71 -12.94 -21.48 -7.55
N LYS A 72 -12.04 -22.45 -7.75
CA LYS A 72 -12.31 -23.82 -8.23
C LYS A 72 -13.27 -24.57 -7.29
N GLU A 73 -13.19 -24.36 -5.98
CA GLU A 73 -13.96 -25.15 -5.00
C GLU A 73 -15.40 -24.65 -4.80
N ILE A 74 -15.59 -23.32 -4.67
CA ILE A 74 -16.88 -22.68 -4.34
C ILE A 74 -17.97 -22.91 -5.41
N LYS A 75 -17.63 -23.41 -6.60
CA LYS A 75 -18.61 -23.80 -7.64
C LYS A 75 -19.29 -25.16 -7.40
N LYS A 76 -18.90 -25.96 -6.41
CA LYS A 76 -19.53 -27.27 -6.13
C LYS A 76 -20.75 -27.18 -5.21
N ASP A 77 -20.77 -26.26 -4.24
CA ASP A 77 -21.78 -26.25 -3.17
C ASP A 77 -23.03 -25.40 -3.49
N ALA A 78 -23.35 -25.25 -4.78
CA ALA A 78 -24.34 -24.28 -5.28
C ALA A 78 -25.58 -24.90 -5.98
N VAL A 79 -25.75 -26.23 -5.96
CA VAL A 79 -27.01 -26.91 -6.28
C VAL A 79 -27.23 -28.09 -5.32
N PRO A 80 -28.16 -28.00 -4.35
CA PRO A 80 -28.59 -29.14 -3.55
C PRO A 80 -29.71 -29.91 -4.28
N GLY A 81 -29.34 -30.81 -5.20
CA GLY A 81 -30.29 -31.66 -5.92
C GLY A 81 -29.61 -32.64 -6.89
N GLU A 82 -30.19 -33.84 -6.98
CA GLU A 82 -29.95 -34.88 -8.01
C GLU A 82 -28.55 -35.53 -8.08
N GLU A 83 -28.40 -36.58 -7.25
CA GLU A 83 -27.91 -37.92 -7.61
C GLU A 83 -26.55 -38.12 -8.33
N ALA A 84 -25.54 -38.38 -7.50
CA ALA A 84 -24.76 -39.64 -7.46
C ALA A 84 -23.85 -40.11 -8.63
N GLN A 85 -22.74 -40.77 -8.23
CA GLN A 85 -21.83 -41.61 -9.01
C GLN A 85 -20.94 -40.96 -10.10
N GLU A 86 -19.74 -40.53 -9.70
CA GLU A 86 -18.53 -41.27 -10.13
C GLU A 86 -17.46 -41.20 -9.03
N ALA A 87 -16.65 -42.26 -8.89
CA ALA A 87 -15.59 -42.29 -7.87
C ALA A 87 -14.37 -41.46 -8.30
N PRO A 88 -13.67 -40.76 -7.38
CA PRO A 88 -12.48 -39.98 -7.74
C PRO A 88 -11.35 -40.91 -8.17
N LYS A 89 -11.14 -41.02 -9.49
CA LYS A 89 -10.01 -41.72 -10.11
C LYS A 89 -8.70 -41.16 -9.52
N ALA A 90 -7.80 -42.04 -9.11
CA ALA A 90 -6.55 -41.66 -8.46
C ALA A 90 -5.62 -40.91 -9.44
N GLN A 91 -5.63 -39.57 -9.41
CA GLN A 91 -4.66 -38.73 -10.10
C GLN A 91 -3.23 -39.16 -9.73
N SER A 92 -2.35 -39.26 -10.73
CA SER A 92 -0.95 -39.61 -10.50
C SER A 92 -0.22 -38.53 -9.71
N GLU A 93 0.93 -38.87 -9.12
CA GLU A 93 1.78 -37.86 -8.48
C GLU A 93 2.35 -36.85 -9.49
N GLU A 94 2.49 -37.21 -10.77
CA GLU A 94 2.92 -36.27 -11.80
C GLU A 94 1.85 -35.23 -12.10
N ASP A 95 0.59 -35.63 -12.19
CA ASP A 95 -0.53 -34.71 -12.45
C ASP A 95 -0.66 -33.72 -11.29
N LYS A 96 -0.55 -34.21 -10.04
CA LYS A 96 -0.56 -33.34 -8.85
C LYS A 96 0.64 -32.38 -8.80
N LYS A 97 1.83 -32.81 -9.25
CA LYS A 97 3.01 -31.93 -9.38
C LYS A 97 2.82 -30.88 -10.48
N LYS A 98 2.21 -31.23 -11.62
CA LYS A 98 1.89 -30.31 -12.72
C LYS A 98 0.81 -29.29 -12.30
N GLU A 99 -0.27 -29.73 -11.65
CA GLU A 99 -1.34 -28.86 -11.17
C GLU A 99 -0.85 -27.90 -10.08
N ALA A 100 -0.07 -28.38 -9.10
CA ALA A 100 0.55 -27.52 -8.08
C ALA A 100 1.55 -26.51 -8.66
N ALA A 101 2.26 -26.84 -9.74
CA ALA A 101 3.12 -25.89 -10.44
C ALA A 101 2.31 -24.82 -11.18
N ALA A 102 1.22 -25.20 -11.87
CA ALA A 102 0.34 -24.28 -12.58
C ALA A 102 -0.41 -23.33 -11.63
N ASP A 103 -0.92 -23.81 -10.50
CA ASP A 103 -1.58 -22.95 -9.51
C ASP A 103 -0.55 -22.04 -8.78
N ARG A 104 0.70 -22.49 -8.59
CA ARG A 104 1.80 -21.60 -8.14
C ARG A 104 2.13 -20.50 -9.15
N GLU A 105 2.04 -20.79 -10.45
CA GLU A 105 2.22 -19.80 -11.49
C GLU A 105 1.08 -18.77 -11.51
N ARG A 106 -0.17 -19.23 -11.35
CA ARG A 106 -1.34 -18.36 -11.15
C ARG A 106 -1.19 -17.45 -9.93
N LEU A 107 -0.64 -17.95 -8.82
CA LEU A 107 -0.38 -17.17 -7.60
C LEU A 107 0.61 -16.01 -7.78
N LYS A 108 1.52 -16.06 -8.78
CA LYS A 108 2.40 -14.92 -9.11
C LYS A 108 1.60 -13.73 -9.66
N ASN A 109 0.47 -14.01 -10.33
CA ASN A 109 -0.25 -13.03 -11.16
C ASN A 109 -1.21 -12.13 -10.38
N TYR A 110 -1.51 -12.43 -9.11
CA TYR A 110 -2.56 -11.73 -8.38
C TYR A 110 -2.17 -10.34 -7.85
N PHE A 111 -0.92 -10.17 -7.43
CA PHE A 111 -0.33 -8.87 -7.11
C PHE A 111 1.08 -8.83 -7.72
N ILE A 112 1.30 -7.93 -8.67
CA ILE A 112 2.60 -7.71 -9.33
C ILE A 112 2.96 -6.24 -9.22
N ALA A 113 4.15 -5.94 -8.74
CA ALA A 113 4.68 -4.58 -8.72
C ALA A 113 6.09 -4.52 -9.31
N SER A 114 6.38 -3.42 -10.00
CA SER A 114 7.66 -3.15 -10.66
C SER A 114 8.06 -1.69 -10.50
N CYS A 115 9.35 -1.50 -10.27
CA CYS A 115 10.05 -0.22 -10.30
C CYS A 115 10.94 -0.14 -11.57
N ASN A 116 11.56 1.02 -11.81
CA ASN A 116 12.52 1.23 -12.89
C ASN A 116 13.95 1.31 -12.31
N GLU A 117 14.82 0.38 -12.69
CA GLU A 117 16.17 0.26 -12.13
C GLU A 117 17.08 1.44 -12.53
N ASP A 118 16.99 1.89 -13.78
CA ASP A 118 17.82 2.96 -14.36
C ASP A 118 17.69 4.32 -13.63
N GLY A 119 16.55 4.55 -12.97
CA GLY A 119 16.20 5.85 -12.38
C GLY A 119 16.53 5.99 -10.89
N LYS A 120 17.34 5.09 -10.33
CA LYS A 120 17.70 5.01 -8.90
C LYS A 120 18.17 6.36 -8.33
N LYS A 121 17.50 6.88 -7.30
CA LYS A 121 17.91 8.08 -6.54
C LYS A 121 18.16 7.72 -5.08
N ARG A 122 18.97 8.53 -4.39
CA ARG A 122 19.17 8.42 -2.93
C ARG A 122 18.16 9.34 -2.23
N PHE A 123 17.39 8.80 -1.29
CA PHE A 123 16.39 9.52 -0.50
C PHE A 123 16.45 8.99 0.94
N GLU A 124 16.55 9.89 1.92
CA GLU A 124 16.66 9.55 3.36
C GLU A 124 17.63 8.39 3.63
N GLU A 125 18.86 8.59 3.14
CA GLU A 125 19.99 7.65 3.14
C GLU A 125 19.83 6.37 2.29
N ARG A 126 18.61 5.90 2.10
CA ARG A 126 18.22 4.73 1.29
C ARG A 126 18.27 5.01 -0.22
N TYR A 127 18.13 3.96 -1.03
CA TYR A 127 18.01 4.06 -2.49
C TYR A 127 16.59 3.71 -2.94
N VAL A 128 15.91 4.70 -3.51
CA VAL A 128 14.55 4.57 -4.06
C VAL A 128 14.60 4.48 -5.60
N TYR A 129 13.70 3.67 -6.16
CA TYR A 129 13.63 3.40 -7.59
C TYR A 129 12.27 3.85 -8.12
N PRO A 130 12.21 4.66 -9.22
CA PRO A 130 10.94 5.20 -9.72
C PRO A 130 9.90 4.10 -9.96
N PHE A 131 8.69 4.34 -9.49
CA PHE A 131 7.56 3.45 -9.73
C PHE A 131 7.29 3.32 -11.23
N LYS A 132 7.07 2.10 -11.72
CA LYS A 132 6.80 1.80 -13.13
C LYS A 132 5.35 1.32 -13.29
N ARG A 133 4.98 0.26 -12.58
CA ARG A 133 3.64 -0.35 -12.64
C ARG A 133 3.33 -1.20 -11.40
N VAL A 134 2.09 -1.16 -10.94
CA VAL A 134 1.48 -2.21 -10.08
C VAL A 134 0.21 -2.72 -10.75
N SER A 135 -0.08 -4.02 -10.62
CA SER A 135 -1.29 -4.70 -11.09
C SER A 135 -1.79 -5.61 -9.99
N MET A 136 -3.04 -5.44 -9.56
CA MET A 136 -3.62 -6.11 -8.39
C MET A 136 -5.10 -6.42 -8.60
N ILE A 137 -5.61 -7.40 -7.83
CA ILE A 137 -7.05 -7.64 -7.70
C ILE A 137 -7.57 -6.87 -6.49
N THR A 138 -8.68 -6.16 -6.68
CA THR A 138 -9.32 -5.36 -5.63
C THR A 138 -10.85 -5.47 -5.75
N THR A 139 -11.56 -5.08 -4.69
CA THR A 139 -13.01 -4.92 -4.75
C THR A 139 -13.35 -3.46 -5.08
N ASN A 140 -14.15 -3.22 -6.12
CA ASN A 140 -14.52 -1.85 -6.48
C ASN A 140 -15.49 -1.31 -5.41
N PRO A 141 -15.15 -0.23 -4.66
CA PRO A 141 -15.99 0.30 -3.59
C PRO A 141 -17.25 1.00 -4.10
N LEU A 142 -17.34 1.30 -5.40
CA LEU A 142 -18.57 1.78 -6.02
C LEU A 142 -19.55 0.61 -6.22
N GLN A 143 -20.33 0.31 -5.18
CA GLN A 143 -21.53 -0.49 -5.32
C GLN A 143 -22.41 0.11 -6.42
N ILE A 144 -22.67 -0.68 -7.47
CA ILE A 144 -23.68 -0.33 -8.46
C ILE A 144 -25.04 -0.52 -7.76
N TYR A 145 -25.81 0.57 -7.63
CA TYR A 145 -27.14 0.55 -7.01
C TYR A 145 -27.97 -0.64 -7.54
N GLY A 146 -28.42 -1.49 -6.63
CA GLY A 146 -29.18 -2.72 -6.92
C GLY A 146 -28.36 -4.02 -6.98
N GLN A 147 -27.03 -3.99 -7.06
CA GLN A 147 -26.20 -5.22 -7.05
C GLN A 147 -25.90 -5.70 -5.63
N ARG A 148 -26.43 -6.88 -5.26
CA ARG A 148 -26.18 -7.55 -3.96
C ARG A 148 -24.77 -8.16 -3.80
N ARG A 149 -23.94 -8.15 -4.85
CA ARG A 149 -22.59 -8.76 -4.84
C ARG A 149 -21.54 -7.69 -5.12
N VAL A 150 -20.43 -7.77 -4.40
CA VAL A 150 -19.28 -6.87 -4.58
C VAL A 150 -18.61 -7.16 -5.93
N ARG A 151 -18.31 -6.11 -6.71
CA ARG A 151 -17.66 -6.24 -8.02
C ARG A 151 -16.15 -6.39 -7.85
N ILE A 152 -15.65 -7.61 -7.99
CA ILE A 152 -14.21 -7.88 -8.11
C ILE A 152 -13.72 -7.33 -9.44
N VAL A 153 -12.58 -6.63 -9.42
CA VAL A 153 -11.91 -6.07 -10.62
C VAL A 153 -10.41 -6.25 -10.50
N ARG A 154 -9.71 -6.34 -11.64
CA ARG A 154 -8.28 -6.04 -11.69
C ARG A 154 -8.10 -4.55 -11.91
N VAL A 155 -7.22 -3.94 -11.12
CA VAL A 155 -6.76 -2.56 -11.28
C VAL A 155 -5.25 -2.58 -11.50
N ALA A 156 -4.78 -1.81 -12.48
CA ALA A 156 -3.36 -1.50 -12.63
C ALA A 156 -3.13 0.00 -12.65
N TYR A 157 -2.03 0.41 -12.01
CA TYR A 157 -1.49 1.77 -12.07
C TYR A 157 -0.21 1.74 -12.90
N GLU A 158 -0.07 2.68 -13.84
CA GLU A 158 1.09 2.81 -14.71
C GLU A 158 1.56 4.27 -14.75
N LEU A 159 2.88 4.49 -14.68
CA LEU A 159 3.47 5.82 -14.77
C LEU A 159 3.98 6.09 -16.18
N GLU A 160 3.27 6.91 -16.94
CA GLU A 160 3.65 7.31 -18.30
C GLU A 160 4.42 8.64 -18.29
N VAL A 161 5.43 8.76 -19.16
CA VAL A 161 6.11 10.05 -19.40
C VAL A 161 5.22 10.97 -20.23
N ASP A 162 5.07 12.23 -19.82
CA ASP A 162 4.39 13.25 -20.62
C ASP A 162 5.28 13.70 -21.79
N LYS A 163 5.08 13.07 -22.95
CA LYS A 163 5.83 13.35 -24.18
C LYS A 163 5.81 14.85 -24.58
N PRO A 164 4.69 15.61 -24.43
CA PRO A 164 4.69 17.06 -24.64
C PRO A 164 5.64 17.87 -23.73
N LEU A 165 5.74 17.55 -22.44
CA LEU A 165 6.65 18.22 -21.50
C LEU A 165 8.11 17.76 -21.66
N LEU A 166 8.34 16.46 -21.93
CA LEU A 166 9.67 15.93 -22.20
C LEU A 166 10.34 16.62 -23.39
N LYS A 167 9.57 16.94 -24.45
CA LYS A 167 10.04 17.73 -25.60
C LYS A 167 10.49 19.16 -25.26
N LYS A 168 10.17 19.66 -24.07
CA LYS A 168 10.63 20.96 -23.55
C LYS A 168 11.80 20.82 -22.56
N GLY A 169 12.36 19.61 -22.41
CA GLY A 169 13.40 19.32 -21.42
C GLY A 169 12.88 19.16 -19.98
N ILE A 170 11.57 19.02 -19.78
CA ILE A 170 10.96 18.87 -18.46
C ILE A 170 10.54 17.41 -18.28
N GLU A 171 11.25 16.69 -17.41
CA GLU A 171 10.84 15.35 -16.97
C GLU A 171 9.54 15.46 -16.16
N SER A 172 8.44 15.02 -16.76
CA SER A 172 7.14 15.00 -16.10
C SER A 172 6.37 13.73 -16.47
N TYR A 173 5.60 13.23 -15.51
CA TYR A 173 4.91 11.96 -15.59
C TYR A 173 3.41 12.11 -15.27
N ARG A 174 2.66 11.11 -15.71
CA ARG A 174 1.21 10.98 -15.51
C ARG A 174 0.91 9.59 -14.98
N LEU A 175 0.16 9.52 -13.89
CA LEU A 175 -0.28 8.26 -13.32
C LEU A 175 -1.66 7.89 -13.87
N ILE A 176 -1.70 6.78 -14.61
CA ILE A 176 -2.91 6.26 -15.23
C ILE A 176 -3.36 5.00 -14.47
N ARG A 177 -4.64 4.97 -14.08
CA ARG A 177 -5.33 3.80 -13.52
C ARG A 177 -6.17 3.15 -14.60
N LYS A 178 -5.94 1.86 -14.84
CA LYS A 178 -6.72 1.02 -15.75
C LYS A 178 -7.49 0.00 -14.91
N GLU A 179 -8.80 -0.15 -15.14
CA GLU A 179 -9.62 -1.18 -14.48
C GLU A 179 -10.30 -2.11 -15.50
N THR A 180 -10.44 -3.39 -15.16
CA THR A 180 -11.18 -4.39 -15.94
C THR A 180 -11.87 -5.41 -15.02
N THR A 181 -12.95 -6.03 -15.51
CA THR A 181 -13.57 -7.21 -14.89
C THR A 181 -12.87 -8.52 -15.25
N ASP A 182 -11.99 -8.51 -16.25
CA ASP A 182 -11.16 -9.66 -16.57
C ASP A 182 -10.04 -9.82 -15.53
N ILE A 183 -10.23 -10.80 -14.64
CA ILE A 183 -9.31 -11.12 -13.53
C ILE A 183 -8.07 -11.90 -14.03
N GLU A 184 -8.07 -12.42 -15.26
CA GLU A 184 -6.93 -13.16 -15.82
C GLU A 184 -6.03 -12.26 -16.72
N ASN A 185 -6.54 -11.16 -17.29
CA ASN A 185 -5.74 -10.19 -18.06
C ASN A 185 -4.80 -9.35 -17.16
N VAL A 186 -3.64 -9.93 -16.82
CA VAL A 186 -2.56 -9.29 -16.03
C VAL A 186 -2.02 -8.03 -16.70
N GLY A 187 -1.98 -8.04 -18.03
CA GLY A 187 -1.37 -6.99 -18.86
C GLY A 187 -2.22 -5.72 -18.99
N LEU A 188 -3.54 -5.80 -18.83
CA LEU A 188 -4.51 -4.77 -19.21
C LEU A 188 -4.23 -4.19 -20.61
N LYS A 189 -3.83 -5.07 -21.53
CA LYS A 189 -3.76 -4.77 -22.95
C LYS A 189 -5.16 -4.99 -23.54
N ILE A 190 -5.57 -4.05 -24.38
CA ILE A 190 -6.56 -4.28 -25.43
C ILE A 190 -5.79 -4.97 -26.57
N SER A 191 -6.41 -5.87 -27.31
CA SER A 191 -5.78 -6.42 -28.52
C SER A 191 -5.77 -5.35 -29.62
N ASP A 192 -4.64 -5.21 -30.33
CA ASP A 192 -4.42 -4.15 -31.33
C ASP A 192 -5.17 -4.41 -32.67
N VAL A 193 -6.43 -4.84 -32.60
CA VAL A 193 -7.31 -5.13 -33.74
C VAL A 193 -8.36 -4.03 -33.87
N ASP A 194 -8.55 -3.48 -35.08
CA ASP A 194 -9.42 -2.32 -35.35
C ASP A 194 -10.92 -2.52 -34.99
N ALA A 195 -11.32 -3.74 -34.63
CA ALA A 195 -12.63 -4.04 -34.06
C ALA A 195 -12.44 -4.83 -32.75
N PRO A 196 -12.89 -4.33 -31.58
CA PRO A 196 -12.73 -5.05 -30.33
C PRO A 196 -13.52 -6.36 -30.34
N THR A 197 -12.88 -7.42 -29.85
CA THR A 197 -13.45 -8.77 -29.79
C THR A 197 -14.72 -8.78 -28.93
N GLU A 198 -15.62 -9.75 -29.12
CA GLU A 198 -16.82 -9.84 -28.27
C GLU A 198 -16.49 -9.95 -26.78
N HIS A 199 -15.39 -10.62 -26.44
CA HIS A 199 -14.84 -10.67 -25.09
C HIS A 199 -14.47 -9.29 -24.54
N GLU A 200 -13.85 -8.43 -25.35
CA GLU A 200 -13.46 -7.06 -24.94
C GLU A 200 -14.67 -6.13 -24.83
N LYS A 201 -15.70 -6.33 -25.66
CA LYS A 201 -17.01 -5.65 -25.51
C LYS A 201 -17.71 -6.05 -24.21
N GLN A 202 -17.53 -7.30 -23.75
CA GLN A 202 -18.05 -7.78 -22.47
C GLN A 202 -17.18 -7.35 -21.26
N HIS A 203 -15.86 -7.19 -21.46
CA HIS A 203 -14.90 -6.82 -20.41
C HIS A 203 -14.07 -5.57 -20.79
N PRO A 204 -14.73 -4.39 -20.93
CA PRO A 204 -14.07 -3.18 -21.39
C PRO A 204 -13.06 -2.64 -20.37
N ILE A 205 -11.82 -2.41 -20.82
CA ILE A 205 -10.76 -1.80 -20.01
C ILE A 205 -11.02 -0.29 -19.92
N ARG A 206 -11.37 0.19 -18.73
CA ARG A 206 -11.59 1.62 -18.47
C ARG A 206 -10.29 2.26 -18.03
N THR A 207 -9.94 3.39 -18.66
CA THR A 207 -8.68 4.10 -18.42
C THR A 207 -8.95 5.48 -17.84
N HIS A 208 -8.32 5.79 -16.71
CA HIS A 208 -8.51 7.03 -15.95
C HIS A 208 -7.17 7.68 -15.65
N LEU A 209 -7.02 8.97 -15.98
CA LEU A 209 -5.90 9.79 -15.52
C LEU A 209 -6.16 10.17 -14.05
N VAL A 210 -5.36 9.65 -13.12
CA VAL A 210 -5.54 9.91 -11.67
C VAL A 210 -4.74 11.15 -11.25
N ALA A 211 -3.52 11.28 -11.77
CA ALA A 211 -2.64 12.40 -11.47
C ALA A 211 -1.76 12.76 -12.67
N LYS A 212 -1.43 14.04 -12.80
CA LYS A 212 -0.56 14.61 -13.84
C LYS A 212 0.50 15.50 -13.22
N ASP A 213 1.44 15.98 -14.03
CA ASP A 213 2.50 16.91 -13.60
C ASP A 213 3.35 16.34 -12.44
N ILE A 214 3.46 15.01 -12.37
CA ILE A 214 4.33 14.30 -11.41
C ILE A 214 5.78 14.53 -11.83
N LYS A 215 6.65 14.83 -10.88
CA LYS A 215 8.10 14.95 -11.04
C LYS A 215 8.80 13.65 -10.66
N THR A 216 8.45 13.05 -9.53
CA THR A 216 8.87 11.71 -9.13
C THR A 216 7.75 10.97 -8.40
N LEU A 217 7.75 9.64 -8.47
CA LEU A 217 6.87 8.75 -7.72
C LEU A 217 7.66 7.51 -7.32
N TYR A 218 7.66 7.19 -6.03
CA TYR A 218 8.26 6.00 -5.44
C TYR A 218 7.18 5.24 -4.68
N VAL A 219 7.21 3.91 -4.77
CA VAL A 219 6.32 3.03 -4.02
C VAL A 219 7.16 1.91 -3.43
N GLU A 220 7.07 1.76 -2.12
CA GLU A 220 7.73 0.73 -1.33
C GLU A 220 6.66 -0.18 -0.70
N TYR A 221 6.91 -1.49 -0.73
CA TYR A 221 6.02 -2.54 -0.27
C TYR A 221 6.65 -3.26 0.92
N ALA A 222 6.00 -3.21 2.08
CA ALA A 222 6.49 -3.78 3.33
C ALA A 222 5.91 -5.18 3.59
N TYR A 223 6.74 -6.09 4.09
CA TYR A 223 6.35 -7.47 4.41
C TYR A 223 7.16 -8.06 5.56
N LYS A 224 6.57 -9.01 6.26
CA LYS A 224 7.26 -9.80 7.29
C LYS A 224 7.87 -11.04 6.66
N LYS A 225 9.13 -11.34 7.01
CA LYS A 225 9.75 -12.60 6.61
C LYS A 225 9.09 -13.76 7.38
N PRO A 226 8.69 -14.87 6.73
CA PRO A 226 8.26 -16.05 7.45
C PRO A 226 9.43 -16.61 8.27
N LEU A 227 9.26 -16.68 9.59
CA LEU A 227 10.25 -17.25 10.50
C LEU A 227 10.59 -18.69 10.09
N GLN A 228 11.84 -18.92 9.68
CA GLN A 228 12.33 -20.27 9.42
C GLN A 228 12.40 -21.03 10.76
N LYS A 229 11.51 -22.03 10.92
CA LYS A 229 11.57 -22.97 12.04
C LYS A 229 12.80 -23.87 11.90
N ASN A 230 13.93 -23.40 12.40
CA ASN A 230 14.95 -24.29 12.96
C ASN A 230 14.41 -24.81 14.30
N GLU A 231 14.41 -26.13 14.48
CA GLU A 231 13.58 -26.77 15.52
C GLU A 231 14.06 -26.51 16.97
N ASP A 232 15.31 -26.06 17.15
CA ASP A 232 15.93 -25.81 18.45
C ASP A 232 15.62 -24.43 19.07
N ALA A 233 15.05 -23.49 18.32
CA ALA A 233 14.91 -22.08 18.72
C ALA A 233 13.74 -21.80 19.70
N LYS A 234 13.69 -22.47 20.85
CA LYS A 234 12.70 -22.18 21.91
C LYS A 234 13.01 -20.86 22.65
N LYS A 235 12.01 -19.98 22.72
CA LYS A 235 11.90 -18.82 23.63
C LYS A 235 13.05 -17.78 23.56
N ARG A 236 13.03 -16.95 22.52
CA ARG A 236 13.24 -15.50 22.65
C ARG A 236 12.20 -14.78 21.79
N ASP A 237 11.86 -13.55 22.16
CA ASP A 237 10.92 -12.72 21.40
C ASP A 237 11.55 -12.36 20.05
N ALA A 238 11.17 -13.11 19.02
CA ALA A 238 11.61 -12.89 17.66
C ALA A 238 10.93 -11.62 17.14
N ILE A 239 11.65 -10.49 17.22
CA ILE A 239 11.25 -9.23 16.60
C ILE A 239 11.05 -9.51 15.10
N GLU A 240 9.80 -9.42 14.63
CA GLU A 240 9.46 -9.67 13.23
C GLU A 240 10.00 -8.51 12.38
N GLU A 241 11.21 -8.69 11.82
CA GLU A 241 11.81 -7.70 10.93
C GLU A 241 10.93 -7.45 9.69
N GLU A 242 10.45 -6.22 9.56
CA GLU A 242 9.74 -5.75 8.39
C GLU A 242 10.74 -5.44 7.27
N MET A 243 10.71 -6.25 6.21
CA MET A 243 11.50 -6.01 5.00
C MET A 243 10.69 -5.19 3.99
N VAL A 244 11.40 -4.38 3.21
CA VAL A 244 10.83 -3.41 2.27
C VAL A 244 11.42 -3.61 0.87
N THR A 245 10.60 -3.53 -0.17
CA THR A 245 10.97 -3.76 -1.59
C THR A 245 10.20 -2.83 -2.53
N CYS A 246 10.71 -2.53 -3.73
CA CYS A 246 9.95 -1.86 -4.80
C CYS A 246 9.41 -2.82 -5.89
N VAL A 247 9.75 -4.11 -5.79
CA VAL A 247 9.28 -5.20 -6.68
C VAL A 247 8.43 -6.19 -5.89
N TRP A 248 7.35 -6.69 -6.49
CA TRP A 248 6.46 -7.69 -5.87
C TRP A 248 5.96 -8.73 -6.87
N GLY A 249 5.81 -9.98 -6.42
CA GLY A 249 5.27 -11.11 -7.19
C GLY A 249 6.36 -11.99 -7.84
N GLU A 250 7.57 -11.48 -8.00
CA GLU A 250 8.70 -12.23 -8.58
C GLU A 250 9.36 -13.16 -7.56
N ALA A 251 9.69 -12.65 -6.36
CA ALA A 251 10.38 -13.40 -5.32
C ALA A 251 9.46 -14.44 -4.65
N LYS A 252 10.02 -15.62 -4.29
CA LYS A 252 9.29 -16.73 -3.64
C LYS A 252 8.55 -16.33 -2.35
N GLU A 253 9.03 -15.30 -1.65
CA GLU A 253 8.43 -14.76 -0.42
C GLU A 253 7.24 -13.81 -0.68
N THR A 254 7.09 -13.30 -1.92
CA THR A 254 6.02 -12.36 -2.34
C THR A 254 4.99 -12.97 -3.29
N GLN A 255 5.21 -14.20 -3.77
CA GLN A 255 4.26 -14.94 -4.61
C GLN A 255 3.06 -15.40 -3.80
N GLY A 256 1.83 -15.11 -4.26
CA GLY A 256 0.62 -15.57 -3.57
C GLY A 256 0.32 -14.87 -2.24
N VAL A 257 0.95 -13.72 -1.98
CA VAL A 257 0.67 -12.82 -0.84
C VAL A 257 0.56 -11.37 -1.32
N VAL A 258 -0.07 -10.51 -0.53
CA VAL A 258 -0.09 -9.05 -0.73
C VAL A 258 0.80 -8.35 0.32
N PRO A 259 1.25 -7.10 0.08
CA PRO A 259 1.97 -6.31 1.07
C PRO A 259 1.18 -6.11 2.38
N LEU A 260 1.87 -5.87 3.48
CA LEU A 260 1.24 -5.46 4.76
C LEU A 260 0.97 -3.95 4.77
N ARG A 261 1.99 -3.18 4.35
CA ARG A 261 1.94 -1.72 4.16
C ARG A 261 2.48 -1.38 2.77
N ILE A 262 1.94 -0.31 2.19
CA ILE A 262 2.46 0.33 0.98
C ILE A 262 2.78 1.76 1.33
N ASP A 263 4.06 2.13 1.26
CA ASP A 263 4.55 3.49 1.46
C ASP A 263 4.73 4.17 0.10
N VAL A 264 4.06 5.31 -0.09
CA VAL A 264 4.01 6.04 -1.36
C VAL A 264 4.56 7.44 -1.16
N PHE A 265 5.65 7.76 -1.86
CA PHE A 265 6.19 9.11 -1.95
C PHE A 265 5.94 9.66 -3.36
N VAL A 266 5.38 10.86 -3.47
CA VAL A 266 5.13 11.54 -4.75
C VAL A 266 5.58 12.99 -4.68
N GLU A 267 6.31 13.43 -5.68
CA GLU A 267 6.70 14.82 -5.88
C GLU A 267 5.95 15.39 -7.08
N PHE A 268 5.18 16.46 -6.89
CA PHE A 268 4.48 17.17 -7.97
C PHE A 268 5.25 18.41 -8.40
N TRP A 269 5.25 18.72 -9.69
CA TRP A 269 5.70 20.03 -10.15
C TRP A 269 4.77 21.16 -9.69
N ASN A 270 5.34 22.31 -9.35
CA ASN A 270 4.57 23.55 -9.26
C ASN A 270 4.13 24.02 -10.66
N SER A 271 3.21 24.99 -10.73
CA SER A 271 2.68 25.59 -11.97
C SER A 271 3.74 25.97 -13.02
N ASP A 272 4.93 26.35 -12.54
CA ASP A 272 6.00 26.93 -13.36
C ASP A 272 7.08 25.90 -13.72
N TYR A 273 6.95 24.64 -13.26
CA TYR A 273 7.92 23.54 -13.42
C TYR A 273 9.34 23.89 -12.93
N ARG A 274 9.44 24.66 -11.82
CA ARG A 274 10.70 25.09 -11.21
C ARG A 274 11.02 24.36 -9.90
N HIS A 275 9.99 23.99 -9.15
CA HIS A 275 10.11 23.39 -7.84
C HIS A 275 9.18 22.18 -7.73
N GLY A 276 9.64 21.16 -7.00
CA GLY A 276 8.80 20.04 -6.61
C GLY A 276 8.12 20.30 -5.26
N LEU A 277 6.93 19.76 -5.11
CA LEU A 277 6.17 19.70 -3.86
C LEU A 277 6.10 18.21 -3.46
N PRO A 278 6.86 17.75 -2.45
CA PRO A 278 6.87 16.36 -2.01
C PRO A 278 5.71 16.06 -1.06
N PHE A 279 5.14 14.87 -1.20
CA PHE A 279 4.06 14.35 -0.36
C PHE A 279 4.28 12.85 -0.12
N GLN A 280 3.86 12.35 1.04
CA GLN A 280 3.99 10.96 1.42
C GLN A 280 2.69 10.45 2.07
N ALA A 281 2.36 9.19 1.81
CA ALA A 281 1.27 8.47 2.48
C ALA A 281 1.64 7.00 2.68
N SER A 282 1.03 6.36 3.66
CA SER A 282 1.19 4.94 3.98
C SER A 282 -0.17 4.28 4.03
N PHE A 283 -0.36 3.21 3.25
CA PHE A 283 -1.62 2.47 3.15
C PHE A 283 -1.46 1.07 3.76
N LEU A 284 -2.46 0.58 4.50
CA LEU A 284 -2.45 -0.74 5.15
C LEU A 284 -3.41 -1.67 4.43
N ILE A 285 -2.93 -2.83 3.99
CA ILE A 285 -3.78 -3.81 3.29
C ILE A 285 -4.41 -4.76 4.30
N PHE A 286 -5.73 -4.61 4.49
CA PHE A 286 -6.51 -5.44 5.41
C PHE A 286 -6.91 -6.78 4.79
N SER A 287 -5.94 -7.51 4.23
CA SER A 287 -6.15 -8.88 3.75
C SER A 287 -5.96 -9.89 4.88
N TYR A 288 -6.85 -10.88 4.95
CA TYR A 288 -6.69 -12.04 5.82
C TYR A 288 -6.13 -13.20 4.99
N PRO A 289 -4.87 -13.63 5.20
CA PRO A 289 -4.24 -14.66 4.38
C PRO A 289 -4.78 -16.06 4.76
N THR A 290 -5.85 -16.48 4.08
CA THR A 290 -6.47 -17.82 4.24
C THR A 290 -5.47 -18.96 4.07
N SER A 291 -4.39 -18.74 3.32
CA SER A 291 -3.34 -19.72 2.99
C SER A 291 -2.30 -19.96 4.09
N LEU A 292 -2.26 -19.17 5.18
CA LEU A 292 -1.28 -19.36 6.27
C LEU A 292 -1.76 -20.30 7.39
N GLN A 293 -3.00 -20.80 7.33
CA GLN A 293 -3.40 -21.97 8.11
C GLN A 293 -2.80 -23.23 7.46
N MET A 294 -1.54 -23.53 7.81
CA MET A 294 -0.95 -24.83 7.50
C MET A 294 -1.85 -25.93 8.08
N PRO A 295 -2.17 -26.99 7.32
CA PRO A 295 -2.96 -28.10 7.86
C PRO A 295 -2.20 -28.70 9.04
N GLU A 296 -2.88 -28.86 10.18
CA GLU A 296 -2.32 -29.57 11.32
C GLU A 296 -1.86 -30.95 10.84
N LYS A 297 -0.59 -31.25 11.11
CA LYS A 297 0.10 -32.45 10.65
C LYS A 297 -0.44 -33.65 11.43
N LYS A 298 -1.64 -34.11 11.07
CA LYS A 298 -2.37 -35.20 11.72
C LYS A 298 -1.41 -36.35 12.03
N GLU A 299 -1.12 -36.52 13.31
CA GLU A 299 -0.20 -37.55 13.75
C GLU A 299 -0.74 -38.90 13.29
N LYS A 300 0.08 -39.65 12.54
CA LYS A 300 -0.22 -41.05 12.25
C LYS A 300 -0.13 -41.79 13.58
N LYS A 301 -1.26 -41.92 14.26
CA LYS A 301 -1.42 -42.78 15.44
C LYS A 301 -1.11 -44.20 14.98
N VAL A 302 0.10 -44.67 15.27
CA VAL A 302 0.54 -46.02 14.94
C VAL A 302 -0.23 -46.97 15.84
N THR A 303 -1.24 -47.63 15.29
CA THR A 303 -1.88 -48.78 15.93
C THR A 303 -0.89 -49.93 15.89
N ALA A 304 -0.06 -50.05 16.93
CA ALA A 304 0.77 -51.23 17.13
C ALA A 304 -0.14 -52.43 17.47
N GLU A 305 0.07 -53.54 16.79
CA GLU A 305 -0.60 -54.80 17.09
C GLU A 305 -0.01 -55.41 18.37
N SER A 306 -0.87 -56.01 19.19
CA SER A 306 -0.48 -56.82 20.35
C SER A 306 0.18 -58.14 19.92
N PRO A 307 1.05 -58.69 20.78
CA PRO A 307 0.71 -59.98 21.36
C PRO A 307 0.84 -60.01 22.90
N ASP A 308 0.13 -60.95 23.52
CA ASP A 308 0.22 -61.26 24.95
C ASP A 308 1.59 -61.82 25.36
N GLU A 309 2.08 -61.46 26.55
CA GLU A 309 2.57 -62.48 27.49
C GLU A 309 2.43 -62.06 28.97
N LYS A 310 2.53 -63.04 29.88
CA LYS A 310 2.25 -62.94 31.32
C LYS A 310 3.54 -62.57 32.08
N ALA A 311 3.62 -61.52 32.91
CA ALA A 311 2.97 -61.23 34.20
C ALA A 311 3.71 -61.78 35.45
N VAL A 312 3.59 -61.05 36.57
CA VAL A 312 3.89 -61.40 37.99
C VAL A 312 5.29 -61.06 38.57
N ASN A 313 5.28 -60.04 39.47
CA ASN A 313 6.01 -59.85 40.75
C ASN A 313 7.55 -59.55 40.77
N GLU A 314 7.98 -58.44 41.40
CA GLU A 314 8.45 -58.23 42.82
C GLU A 314 9.98 -58.40 42.96
N ASP A 315 10.74 -57.73 43.84
CA ASP A 315 10.51 -56.69 44.87
C ASP A 315 11.81 -55.83 45.05
N GLY A 316 11.80 -54.78 45.88
CA GLY A 316 12.94 -54.53 46.79
C GLY A 316 13.67 -53.16 46.81
N SER A 317 13.83 -52.66 48.04
CA SER A 317 15.01 -51.93 48.58
C SER A 317 15.24 -50.41 48.33
N GLN A 318 14.61 -49.60 49.18
CA GLN A 318 15.21 -48.62 50.11
C GLN A 318 16.59 -47.94 49.86
N GLY A 319 16.62 -46.61 50.15
CA GLY A 319 17.77 -45.84 50.69
C GLY A 319 18.21 -44.63 49.84
N SER A 320 18.82 -43.54 50.36
CA SER A 320 18.84 -42.87 51.68
C SER A 320 19.84 -41.68 51.64
N GLY A 321 19.57 -40.55 52.32
CA GLY A 321 20.42 -39.33 52.34
C GLY A 321 19.79 -38.18 51.53
N ASP A 322 19.61 -36.96 52.05
CA ASP A 322 20.57 -35.94 52.54
C ASP A 322 21.31 -35.22 51.37
N GLU A 323 21.49 -33.89 51.36
CA GLU A 323 21.38 -32.88 52.43
C GLU A 323 20.96 -31.46 51.93
N LYS A 324 20.92 -30.49 52.86
CA LYS A 324 20.81 -29.00 52.80
C LYS A 324 21.13 -28.29 51.45
N SER A 325 20.61 -27.09 51.15
CA SER A 325 20.48 -25.91 52.03
C SER A 325 19.44 -24.87 51.55
N ALA A 326 19.01 -23.98 52.45
CA ALA A 326 18.22 -22.78 52.14
C ALA A 326 19.10 -21.55 51.83
N ASN A 327 18.51 -20.55 51.15
CA ASN A 327 18.59 -19.14 51.57
C ASN A 327 17.62 -18.22 50.77
N THR A 328 16.87 -17.41 51.52
CA THR A 328 16.11 -16.20 51.15
C THR A 328 16.53 -15.07 52.12
N PRO A 329 16.10 -13.79 51.98
CA PRO A 329 15.42 -13.12 50.87
C PRO A 329 16.33 -11.97 50.33
N ASP A 330 16.03 -10.67 50.10
CA ASP A 330 14.81 -9.85 50.15
C ASP A 330 14.94 -8.49 49.40
N THR A 331 13.82 -7.77 49.28
CA THR A 331 13.64 -6.30 49.13
C THR A 331 14.42 -5.50 48.07
N SER A 332 13.65 -4.92 47.14
CA SER A 332 13.47 -3.45 46.88
C SER A 332 13.15 -3.23 45.39
N ALA A 333 11.99 -2.74 44.93
CA ALA A 333 11.11 -1.63 45.33
C ALA A 333 11.61 -0.24 44.87
N THR A 334 11.02 0.29 43.78
CA THR A 334 10.71 1.73 43.59
C THR A 334 9.68 1.92 42.44
N LYS A 335 8.59 2.61 42.76
CA LYS A 335 7.64 3.39 41.92
C LYS A 335 7.65 4.83 42.50
N PRO A 336 6.98 5.87 41.96
CA PRO A 336 6.01 5.96 40.85
C PRO A 336 6.70 6.55 39.57
N ASN A 337 6.17 7.36 38.65
CA ASN A 337 4.89 8.08 38.36
C ASN A 337 4.61 7.91 36.84
N ASP A 338 3.43 8.08 36.24
CA ASP A 338 2.18 8.83 36.54
C ASP A 338 2.21 10.36 36.32
N SER A 339 1.67 10.80 35.18
CA SER A 339 1.25 12.18 34.93
C SER A 339 0.19 12.20 33.82
N SER A 340 -0.89 12.94 34.02
CA SER A 340 -2.06 12.95 33.14
C SER A 340 -2.11 14.17 32.22
N MET A 341 -2.64 13.98 31.01
CA MET A 341 -3.13 15.03 30.11
C MET A 341 -4.43 14.53 29.48
N GLY A 342 -5.54 15.21 29.77
CA GLY A 342 -6.87 14.80 29.31
C GLY A 342 -7.19 15.27 27.89
N GLN A 343 -8.05 14.53 27.19
CA GLN A 343 -8.64 14.97 25.91
C GLN A 343 -9.97 15.70 26.16
N PRO A 344 -10.19 16.89 25.57
CA PRO A 344 -11.51 17.52 25.55
C PRO A 344 -12.41 16.89 24.48
N ILE A 345 -13.63 16.52 24.87
CA ILE A 345 -14.68 16.10 23.95
C ILE A 345 -15.34 17.35 23.35
N LEU A 346 -15.45 17.43 22.02
CA LEU A 346 -16.29 18.43 21.35
C LEU A 346 -17.68 17.85 21.03
N PRO A 347 -18.76 18.63 21.14
CA PRO A 347 -20.11 18.20 20.78
C PRO A 347 -20.27 18.13 19.25
N MET A 348 -21.17 17.27 18.78
CA MET A 348 -21.68 17.33 17.40
C MET A 348 -22.78 18.40 17.27
N SER A 349 -22.89 18.96 16.06
CA SER A 349 -23.92 19.90 15.62
C SER A 349 -24.26 19.64 14.16
#